data_AF-A0A938CNI5-F1
#
_entry.id   AF-A0A938CNI5-F1
#
_cell.length_a   1.000
_cell.length_b   1.000
_cell.length_c   1.000
_cell.angle_alpha   90.00
_cell.angle_beta   90.00
_cell.angle_gamma   90.00
#
_symmetry.space_group_name_H-M   'P 1'
#
loop_
_entity.id
_entity.type
_entity.pdbx_description
1 polymer ?
#
loop_
_entity_poly.entity_id
_entity_poly.type
_entity_poly.pdbx_seq_one_letter_code
_entity_poly.pdbx_strand_id
1 'polypeptide(L)'
;MPVPQRKGKRPVAKSFGELLLELAREDPRICGVSCDCWGFLGPLHGEFPERAIEVGIAEQNLIGVAAGLAVRGKTPFALGMNP
;
A
#
# COMPACT_ATOMS: atom_id res chain seq x y z
N MET A 1 10.20 -23.05 13.45
CA MET A 1 8.73 -22.87 13.37
C MET A 1 8.26 -23.47 12.06
N PRO A 2 7.41 -24.51 12.05
CA PRO A 2 6.99 -25.15 10.80
C PRO A 2 6.06 -24.23 10.00
N VAL A 3 6.33 -24.11 8.69
CA VAL A 3 5.49 -23.36 7.75
C VAL A 3 4.29 -24.24 7.39
N PRO A 4 3.03 -23.78 7.57
CA PRO A 4 1.87 -24.60 7.24
C PRO A 4 1.75 -24.83 5.74
N GLN A 5 1.60 -26.08 5.31
CA GLN A 5 1.38 -26.44 3.92
C GLN A 5 -0.13 -26.35 3.58
N ARG A 6 -0.49 -25.66 2.48
CA ARG A 6 -1.90 -25.42 2.09
C ARG A 6 -2.32 -26.35 0.93
N LYS A 7 -3.34 -27.18 1.15
CA LYS A 7 -4.01 -28.01 0.11
C LYS A 7 -5.18 -27.24 -0.52
N GLY A 8 -5.26 -27.24 -1.86
CA GLY A 8 -6.43 -26.78 -2.63
C GLY A 8 -6.07 -25.90 -3.85
N LYS A 9 -6.86 -25.98 -4.93
CA LYS A 9 -6.72 -25.10 -6.12
C LYS A 9 -6.56 -23.65 -5.65
N ARG A 10 -5.43 -23.02 -6.01
CA ARG A 10 -5.11 -21.65 -5.60
C ARG A 10 -6.31 -20.75 -5.91
N PRO A 11 -6.96 -20.13 -4.90
CA PRO A 11 -7.77 -18.94 -5.17
C PRO A 11 -6.87 -17.98 -5.96
N VAL A 12 -7.41 -17.29 -6.96
CA VAL A 12 -6.66 -16.21 -7.65
C VAL A 12 -6.06 -15.34 -6.54
N ALA A 13 -4.73 -15.24 -6.51
CA ALA A 13 -4.07 -14.47 -5.46
C ALA A 13 -4.59 -13.04 -5.56
N LYS A 14 -5.16 -12.52 -4.47
CA LYS A 14 -5.56 -11.11 -4.41
C LYS A 14 -4.36 -10.25 -4.77
N SER A 15 -4.59 -9.25 -5.60
CA SER A 15 -3.59 -8.24 -5.92
C SER A 15 -3.15 -7.49 -4.65
N PHE A 16 -1.98 -6.87 -4.72
CA PHE A 16 -1.50 -6.04 -3.62
C PHE A 16 -2.51 -4.94 -3.25
N GLY A 17 -3.10 -4.27 -4.25
CA GLY A 17 -4.07 -3.20 -4.02
C GLY A 17 -5.35 -3.68 -3.31
N GLU A 18 -5.84 -4.89 -3.64
CA GLU A 18 -6.99 -5.49 -2.95
C GLU A 18 -6.66 -5.80 -1.49
N LEU A 19 -5.48 -6.38 -1.22
CA LEU A 19 -5.06 -6.66 0.15
C LEU A 19 -4.83 -5.38 0.96
N LEU A 20 -4.23 -4.35 0.35
CA LEU A 20 -4.02 -3.06 1.01
C LEU A 20 -5.36 -2.40 1.36
N LEU A 21 -6.35 -2.46 0.47
CA LEU A 21 -7.69 -1.95 0.74
C LEU A 21 -8.37 -2.70 1.89
N GLU A 22 -8.26 -4.04 1.93
CA GLU A 22 -8.78 -4.84 3.04
C GLU A 22 -8.18 -4.42 4.39
N LEU A 23 -6.86 -4.25 4.44
CA LEU A 23 -6.18 -3.76 5.63
C LEU A 23 -6.62 -2.33 6.01
N ALA A 24 -6.81 -1.45 5.02
CA ALA A 24 -7.23 -0.07 5.25
C ALA A 24 -8.67 0.08 5.77
N ARG A 25 -9.54 -0.91 5.51
CA ARG A 25 -10.87 -1.00 6.11
C ARG A 25 -10.81 -1.34 7.59
N GLU A 26 -9.82 -2.13 8.01
CA GLU A 26 -9.63 -2.54 9.41
C GLU A 26 -8.84 -1.51 10.22
N ASP A 27 -7.89 -0.79 9.60
CA ASP A 27 -7.05 0.20 10.28
C ASP A 27 -7.09 1.58 9.56
N PRO A 28 -7.71 2.61 10.17
CA PRO A 28 -7.81 3.95 9.59
C PRO A 28 -6.48 4.71 9.51
N ARG A 29 -5.40 4.16 10.07
CA ARG A 29 -4.05 4.72 9.97
C ARG A 29 -3.35 4.32 8.66
N ILE A 30 -3.80 3.26 8.00
CA ILE A 30 -3.18 2.77 6.76
C ILE A 30 -3.43 3.75 5.62
N CYS A 31 -2.35 4.09 4.91
CA CYS A 31 -2.36 4.91 3.71
C CYS A 31 -1.30 4.41 2.73
N GLY A 32 -1.47 4.73 1.45
CA GLY A 32 -0.54 4.43 0.38
C GLY A 32 0.16 5.70 -0.10
N VAL A 33 1.48 5.61 -0.31
CA VAL A 33 2.26 6.65 -0.98
C VAL A 33 2.95 5.99 -2.16
N SER A 34 2.81 6.54 -3.36
CA SER A 34 3.33 5.98 -4.61
C SER A 34 4.26 6.97 -5.32
N CYS A 35 5.28 6.45 -6.01
CA CYS A 35 6.02 7.17 -7.04
C CYS A 35 5.91 6.44 -8.40
N ASP A 36 5.13 6.99 -9.34
CA ASP A 36 4.86 6.41 -10.67
C ASP A 36 4.35 4.95 -10.64
N CYS A 37 3.73 4.57 -9.52
CA CYS A 37 3.24 3.22 -9.23
C CYS A 37 1.73 3.21 -8.94
N TRP A 38 0.99 4.20 -9.46
CA TRP A 38 -0.40 4.48 -9.09
C TRP A 38 -1.36 3.29 -9.26
N GLY A 39 -1.08 2.40 -10.22
CA GLY A 39 -1.88 1.20 -10.48
C GLY A 39 -2.07 0.31 -9.25
N PHE A 40 -1.11 0.30 -8.32
CA PHE A 40 -1.21 -0.48 -7.07
C PHE A 40 -2.12 0.16 -6.02
N LEU A 41 -2.36 1.48 -6.09
CA LEU A 41 -3.21 2.22 -5.16
C LEU A 41 -4.64 2.43 -5.66
N GLY A 42 -4.96 2.03 -6.90
CA GLY A 42 -6.29 2.19 -7.49
C GLY A 42 -7.46 1.76 -6.58
N PRO A 43 -7.45 0.53 -6.03
CA PRO A 43 -8.49 0.08 -5.10
C PRO A 43 -8.57 0.94 -3.83
N LEU A 44 -7.43 1.30 -3.23
CA LEU A 44 -7.38 2.14 -2.04
C LEU A 44 -7.94 3.54 -2.32
N HIS A 45 -7.52 4.16 -3.42
CA HIS A 45 -8.00 5.48 -3.84
C HIS A 45 -9.50 5.49 -4.14
N GLY A 46 -10.04 4.41 -4.70
CA GLY A 46 -11.46 4.31 -5.01
C GLY A 46 -12.37 4.38 -3.78
N GLU A 47 -11.92 3.88 -2.63
CA GLU A 47 -12.71 3.88 -1.38
C GLU A 47 -12.26 4.96 -0.39
N PHE A 48 -10.95 5.24 -0.31
CA PHE A 48 -10.33 6.19 0.60
C PHE A 48 -9.39 7.13 -0.17
N PRO A 49 -9.92 8.05 -1.00
CA PRO A 49 -9.11 8.91 -1.86
C PRO A 49 -8.12 9.77 -1.08
N GLU A 50 -8.45 10.15 0.16
CA GLU A 50 -7.60 10.92 1.07
C GLU A 50 -6.41 10.12 1.64
N ARG A 51 -6.38 8.80 1.41
CA ARG A 51 -5.35 7.87 1.91
C ARG A 51 -4.45 7.33 0.81
N ALA A 52 -4.60 7.79 -0.43
CA ALA A 52 -3.72 7.46 -1.55
C ALA A 52 -3.00 8.73 -2.03
N ILE A 53 -1.67 8.75 -1.92
CA ILE A 53 -0.81 9.90 -2.21
C ILE A 53 0.13 9.54 -3.35
N GLU A 54 0.22 10.39 -4.37
CA GLU A 54 1.18 10.26 -5.49
C GLU A 54 2.20 11.38 -5.42
N VAL A 55 3.49 11.03 -5.53
CA VAL A 55 4.60 12.00 -5.54
C VAL A 55 5.26 12.15 -6.91
N GLY A 56 4.72 11.52 -7.95
CA GLY A 56 5.28 11.52 -9.30
C GLY A 56 6.52 10.62 -9.37
N ILE A 57 7.55 11.03 -10.11
CA ILE A 57 8.80 10.26 -10.29
C ILE A 57 9.84 10.51 -9.18
N ALA A 58 9.43 11.00 -8.00
CA ALA A 58 10.35 11.47 -6.97
C ALA A 58 10.45 10.47 -5.80
N GLU A 59 11.35 9.49 -5.89
CA GLU A 59 11.51 8.42 -4.89
C GLU A 59 11.99 8.96 -3.53
N GLN A 60 12.80 10.02 -3.54
CA GLN A 60 13.23 10.68 -2.29
C GLN A 60 12.02 11.30 -1.56
N ASN A 61 11.10 11.90 -2.31
CA ASN A 61 9.87 12.47 -1.75
C ASN A 61 8.95 11.36 -1.26
N LEU A 62 8.87 10.22 -1.95
CA LEU A 62 8.11 9.05 -1.51
C LEU A 62 8.48 8.68 -0.08
N ILE A 63 9.78 8.48 0.18
CA ILE A 63 10.26 8.09 1.50
C ILE A 63 10.11 9.23 2.52
N GLY A 64 10.39 10.48 2.14
CA GLY A 64 10.24 11.63 3.03
C GLY A 64 8.79 11.84 3.50
N VAL A 65 7.83 11.76 2.57
CA VAL A 65 6.39 11.86 2.86
C VAL A 65 5.95 10.69 3.73
N ALA A 66 6.32 9.46 3.38
CA ALA A 66 6.00 8.27 4.18
C ALA A 66 6.57 8.39 5.61
N ALA A 67 7.82 8.82 5.77
CA ALA A 67 8.43 9.03 7.09
C ALA A 67 7.66 10.07 7.91
N GLY A 68 7.28 11.20 7.30
CA GLY A 68 6.47 12.23 7.95
C GLY A 68 5.11 11.70 8.41
N LEU A 69 4.42 10.93 7.56
CA LEU A 69 3.15 10.28 7.90
C LEU A 69 3.30 9.30 9.08
N ALA A 70 4.35 8.49 9.07
CA ALA A 70 4.64 7.55 10.15
C ALA A 70 4.89 8.26 11.49
N VAL A 71 5.68 9.33 11.49
CA VAL A 71 5.91 10.18 12.69
C VAL A 71 4.60 10.77 13.23
N ARG A 72 3.62 11.03 12.37
CA ARG A 72 2.29 11.54 12.74
C ARG A 72 1.28 10.45 13.08
N GLY A 73 1.72 9.20 13.26
CA GLY A 73 0.88 8.09 13.73
C GLY A 73 0.09 7.38 12.64
N LYS A 74 0.43 7.59 11.37
CA LYS A 74 -0.08 6.79 10.25
C LYS A 74 0.78 5.55 10.03
N THR A 75 0.25 4.61 9.25
CA THR A 75 0.95 3.39 8.81
C THR A 75 1.07 3.43 7.28
N PRO A 76 2.05 4.17 6.73
CA PRO A 76 2.18 4.35 5.29
C PRO A 76 2.83 3.15 4.61
N PHE A 77 2.27 2.73 3.49
CA PHE A 77 2.89 1.79 2.54
C PHE A 77 3.51 2.60 1.41
N ALA A 78 4.85 2.64 1.38
CA ALA A 78 5.60 3.30 0.32
C ALA A 78 5.79 2.34 -0.87
N LEU A 79 5.33 2.75 -2.05
CA LEU A 79 5.37 2.00 -3.30
C LEU A 79 6.26 2.75 -4.29
N GLY A 80 7.44 2.21 -4.52
CA GLY A 80 8.34 2.66 -5.56
C GLY A 80 8.95 1.46 -6.26
N MET A 81 9.41 1.69 -7.48
CA MET A 81 10.12 0.68 -8.25
C MET A 81 11.62 0.84 -7.97
N ASN A 82 12.29 -0.26 -7.63
CA ASN A 82 13.75 -0.26 -7.61
C ASN A 82 14.23 -0.38 -9.07
N PRO A 83 15.25 0.41 -9.49
CA PRO A 83 15.89 0.18 -10.79
C PRO A 83 16.50 -1.22 -10.90
#